data_AF-Q1Z3V0-F1
#
_entry.id   AF-Q1Z3V0-F1
#
_cell.length_a   1.000
_cell.length_b   1.000
_cell.length_c   1.000
_cell.angle_alpha   90.00
_cell.angle_beta   90.00
_cell.angle_gamma   90.00
#
_symmetry.space_group_name_H-M   'P 1'
#
loop_
_entity.id
_entity.type
_entity.pdbx_description
1 polymer ?
#
loop_
_entity_poly.entity_id
_entity_poly.type
_entity_poly.pdbx_seq_one_letter_code
_entity_poly.pdbx_strand_id
1 'polypeptide(L)'
;MSISVMSDHKPTMSRLSLWWQHLAYHHKWAESLLYLMFFSGLLLWDTINTSWQVERWTLLFHMLVGVTLFSIVVGAFWAAHRRLIQSSKKPFLRQTGTAIEWLLIACSLSGFYLFFYGTPGNTLGVIIQNVHFYSSWLLAPLVFRHAMRWSVMNVKKYLIR
;
A
#
# COMPACT_ATOMS: atom_id res chain seq x y z
N MET A 1 4.25 48.94 -36.99
CA MET A 1 3.82 48.35 -35.71
C MET A 1 3.93 46.84 -35.83
N SER A 2 4.96 46.24 -35.25
CA SER A 2 5.21 44.79 -35.27
C SER A 2 4.47 44.14 -34.10
N ILE A 3 3.56 43.22 -34.41
CA ILE A 3 2.80 42.45 -33.42
C ILE A 3 3.70 41.30 -32.96
N SER A 4 4.18 41.38 -31.72
CA SER A 4 4.88 40.28 -31.06
C SER A 4 3.89 39.18 -30.69
N VAL A 5 3.89 38.09 -31.46
CA VAL A 5 3.13 36.88 -31.15
C VAL A 5 3.83 36.19 -29.97
N MET A 6 3.26 36.33 -28.77
CA MET A 6 3.66 35.51 -27.62
C MET A 6 3.29 34.05 -27.92
N SER A 7 4.31 33.23 -28.09
CA SER A 7 4.20 31.77 -28.14
C SER A 7 3.67 31.27 -26.80
N ASP A 8 2.40 30.88 -26.78
CA ASP A 8 1.74 30.24 -25.63
C ASP A 8 2.29 28.81 -25.49
N HIS A 9 3.40 28.68 -24.77
CA HIS A 9 4.04 27.40 -24.53
C HIS A 9 3.24 26.62 -23.48
N LYS A 10 2.15 25.98 -23.92
CA LYS A 10 1.39 25.05 -23.07
C LYS A 10 2.35 23.93 -22.63
N PRO A 11 2.58 23.73 -21.33
CA PRO A 11 3.46 22.67 -20.86
C PRO A 11 2.85 21.34 -21.29
N THR A 12 3.50 20.66 -22.22
CA THR A 12 3.15 19.30 -22.61
C THR A 12 3.43 18.39 -21.41
N MET A 13 2.45 18.24 -20.53
CA MET A 13 2.48 17.24 -19.47
C MET A 13 2.73 15.89 -20.13
N SER A 14 3.89 15.29 -19.85
CA SER A 14 4.27 14.00 -20.43
C SER A 14 3.22 12.95 -20.09
N ARG A 15 3.00 11.97 -20.98
CA ARG A 15 2.06 10.84 -20.73
C ARG A 15 2.35 10.13 -19.39
N LEU A 16 3.61 10.13 -18.97
CA LEU A 16 4.01 9.72 -17.63
C LEU A 16 3.33 10.60 -16.56
N SER A 17 3.53 11.92 -16.55
CA SER A 17 2.91 12.77 -15.53
C SER A 17 1.38 12.63 -15.41
N LEU A 18 0.68 12.42 -16.54
CA LEU A 18 -0.76 12.13 -16.58
C LEU A 18 -1.11 10.75 -16.01
N TRP A 19 -0.36 9.71 -16.39
CA TRP A 19 -0.52 8.36 -15.83
C TRP A 19 -0.28 8.33 -14.31
N TRP A 20 0.74 9.06 -13.85
CA TRP A 20 1.07 9.21 -12.43
C TRP A 20 -0.04 9.95 -11.65
N GLN A 21 -0.63 11.01 -12.22
CA GLN A 21 -1.78 11.68 -11.62
C GLN A 21 -3.04 10.80 -11.59
N HIS A 22 -3.26 10.01 -12.65
CA HIS A 22 -4.39 9.09 -12.73
C HIS A 22 -4.29 7.98 -11.64
N LEU A 23 -3.09 7.43 -11.43
CA LEU A 23 -2.84 6.44 -10.37
C LEU A 23 -3.05 7.02 -8.97
N ALA A 24 -2.67 8.28 -8.74
CA ALA A 24 -2.91 8.96 -7.47
C ALA A 24 -4.40 9.11 -7.15
N TYR A 25 -5.27 9.14 -8.17
CA TYR A 25 -6.73 9.20 -8.02
C TYR A 25 -7.37 7.83 -7.72
N HIS A 26 -6.73 6.72 -8.13
CA HIS A 26 -7.22 5.34 -7.93
C HIS A 26 -6.80 4.70 -6.58
N HIS A 27 -6.76 5.49 -5.51
CA HIS A 27 -6.47 5.06 -4.12
C HIS A 27 -7.26 3.82 -3.66
N LYS A 28 -8.47 3.60 -4.19
CA LYS A 28 -9.34 2.47 -3.82
C LYS A 28 -8.70 1.12 -4.11
N TRP A 29 -7.99 0.97 -5.23
CA TRP A 29 -7.36 -0.30 -5.59
C TRP A 29 -6.20 -0.66 -4.67
N ALA A 30 -5.35 0.32 -4.35
CA ALA A 30 -4.25 0.14 -3.42
C ALA A 30 -4.75 -0.19 -2.00
N GLU A 31 -5.78 0.52 -1.54
CA GLU A 31 -6.41 0.25 -0.24
C GLU A 31 -7.05 -1.15 -0.18
N SER A 32 -7.83 -1.53 -1.19
CA SER A 32 -8.44 -2.87 -1.28
C SER A 32 -7.39 -3.99 -1.33
N LEU A 33 -6.32 -3.82 -2.12
CA LEU A 33 -5.21 -4.78 -2.19
C LEU A 33 -4.51 -4.92 -0.84
N LEU A 34 -4.30 -3.81 -0.13
CA LEU A 34 -3.68 -3.84 1.20
C LEU A 34 -4.52 -4.62 2.21
N TYR A 35 -5.83 -4.40 2.24
CA TYR A 35 -6.72 -5.18 3.11
C TYR A 35 -6.83 -6.65 2.67
N LEU A 36 -6.91 -6.92 1.37
CA LEU A 36 -6.91 -8.28 0.84
C LEU A 36 -5.64 -9.05 1.29
N MET A 37 -4.48 -8.41 1.19
CA MET A 37 -3.21 -8.98 1.64
C MET A 37 -3.20 -9.19 3.15
N PHE A 38 -3.68 -8.21 3.92
CA PHE A 38 -3.78 -8.34 5.38
C PHE A 38 -4.68 -9.51 5.81
N PHE A 39 -5.90 -9.60 5.27
CA PHE A 39 -6.85 -10.65 5.64
C PHE A 39 -6.40 -12.04 5.17
N SER A 40 -5.81 -12.15 3.97
CA SER A 40 -5.24 -13.42 3.52
C SER A 40 -4.05 -13.85 4.38
N GLY A 41 -3.21 -12.92 4.85
CA GLY A 41 -2.14 -13.22 5.80
C GLY A 41 -2.66 -13.61 7.18
N LEU A 42 -3.73 -12.96 7.65
CA LEU A 42 -4.40 -13.31 8.91
C LEU A 42 -4.98 -14.72 8.86
N LEU A 43 -5.59 -15.12 7.73
CA LEU A 43 -6.13 -16.48 7.53
C LEU A 43 -5.04 -17.57 7.55
N LEU A 44 -3.78 -17.21 7.24
CA LEU A 44 -2.61 -18.10 7.33
C LEU A 44 -1.99 -18.15 8.73
N TRP A 45 -2.60 -17.49 9.71
CA TRP A 45 -2.12 -17.54 11.08
C TRP A 45 -2.55 -18.83 11.76
N ASP A 46 -1.57 -19.57 12.29
CA ASP A 46 -1.77 -20.88 12.95
C ASP A 46 -2.89 -20.88 14.01
N THR A 47 -3.12 -19.75 14.68
CA THR A 47 -4.18 -19.60 15.71
C THR A 47 -5.60 -19.77 15.15
N ILE A 48 -5.84 -19.47 13.87
CA ILE A 48 -7.20 -19.52 13.28
C ILE A 48 -7.66 -20.96 13.01
N ASN A 49 -6.74 -21.94 13.05
CA ASN A 49 -7.01 -23.38 12.88
C ASN A 49 -7.90 -23.67 11.67
N THR A 50 -7.41 -23.27 10.49
CA THR A 50 -8.13 -23.41 9.24
C THR A 50 -7.87 -24.79 8.62
N SER A 51 -8.77 -25.30 7.78
CA SER A 51 -8.48 -26.53 7.03
C SER A 51 -7.26 -26.33 6.13
N TRP A 52 -6.38 -27.33 6.07
CA TRP A 52 -5.17 -27.29 5.27
C TRP A 52 -5.39 -26.98 3.77
N GLN A 53 -6.53 -27.40 3.20
CA GLN A 53 -6.85 -27.07 1.81
C GLN A 53 -7.00 -25.57 1.61
N VAL A 54 -7.66 -24.89 2.55
CA VAL A 54 -7.82 -23.44 2.50
C VAL A 54 -6.47 -22.76 2.73
N GLU A 55 -5.69 -23.17 3.73
CA GLU A 55 -4.35 -22.60 3.99
C GLU A 55 -3.44 -22.70 2.76
N ARG A 56 -3.42 -23.85 2.10
CA ARG A 56 -2.63 -24.07 0.88
C ARG A 56 -2.99 -23.09 -0.22
N TRP A 57 -4.28 -22.96 -0.53
CA TRP A 57 -4.74 -22.07 -1.60
C TRP A 57 -4.58 -20.60 -1.23
N THR A 58 -4.84 -20.25 0.02
CA THR A 58 -4.62 -18.91 0.56
C THR A 58 -3.15 -18.53 0.52
N LEU A 59 -2.24 -19.44 0.87
CA LEU A 59 -0.79 -19.19 0.84
C LEU A 59 -0.33 -18.93 -0.59
N LEU A 60 -0.74 -19.78 -1.53
CA LEU A 60 -0.42 -19.60 -2.94
C LEU A 60 -0.94 -18.25 -3.46
N PHE A 61 -2.20 -17.93 -3.18
CA PHE A 61 -2.81 -16.67 -3.58
C PHE A 61 -2.10 -15.46 -2.95
N HIS A 62 -1.82 -15.51 -1.66
CA HIS A 62 -1.14 -14.45 -0.92
C HIS A 62 0.25 -14.18 -1.51
N MET A 63 1.03 -15.24 -1.77
CA MET A 63 2.35 -15.12 -2.40
C MET A 63 2.27 -14.51 -3.80
N LEU A 64 1.41 -15.05 -4.67
CA LEU A 64 1.30 -14.59 -6.06
C LEU A 64 0.76 -13.16 -6.16
N VAL A 65 -0.29 -12.83 -5.42
CA VAL A 65 -0.85 -11.47 -5.40
C VAL A 65 0.12 -10.48 -4.76
N GLY A 66 0.82 -10.88 -3.70
CA GLY A 66 1.83 -10.06 -3.03
C GLY A 66 2.99 -9.67 -3.95
N VAL A 67 3.59 -10.67 -4.60
CA VAL A 67 4.76 -10.46 -5.46
C VAL A 67 4.41 -9.73 -6.77
N THR A 68 3.17 -9.87 -7.27
CA THR A 68 2.72 -9.26 -8.52
C THR A 68 1.86 -8.01 -8.31
N LEU A 69 0.55 -8.18 -8.12
CA LEU A 69 -0.44 -7.11 -8.09
C LEU A 69 -0.16 -6.09 -6.99
N PHE A 70 0.13 -6.56 -5.77
CA PHE A 70 0.42 -5.66 -4.66
C PHE A 70 1.68 -4.84 -4.93
N SER A 71 2.79 -5.50 -5.31
CA SER A 71 4.06 -4.82 -5.58
C SER A 71 3.95 -3.78 -6.70
N ILE A 72 3.25 -4.09 -7.78
CA ILE A 72 3.06 -3.17 -8.91
C ILE A 72 2.12 -2.02 -8.53
N VAL A 73 0.92 -2.33 -8.03
CA VAL A 73 -0.13 -1.32 -7.79
C VAL A 73 0.20 -0.47 -6.58
N VAL A 74 0.52 -1.08 -5.44
CA VAL A 74 0.82 -0.37 -4.20
C VAL A 74 2.17 0.33 -4.30
N GLY A 75 3.17 -0.28 -4.96
CA GLY A 75 4.47 0.36 -5.21
C GLY A 75 4.33 1.63 -6.06
N ALA A 76 3.59 1.55 -7.17
CA ALA A 76 3.35 2.71 -8.03
C ALA A 76 2.50 3.79 -7.32
N PHE A 77 1.46 3.39 -6.60
CA PHE A 77 0.65 4.30 -5.77
C PHE A 77 1.51 5.00 -4.72
N TRP A 78 2.33 4.27 -3.98
CA TRP A 78 3.21 4.81 -2.96
C TRP A 78 4.20 5.83 -3.54
N ALA A 79 4.84 5.52 -4.67
CA ALA A 79 5.77 6.44 -5.32
C ALA A 79 5.10 7.77 -5.72
N ALA A 80 3.87 7.71 -6.22
CA ALA A 80 3.10 8.90 -6.55
C ALA A 80 2.67 9.67 -5.29
N HIS A 81 2.25 8.95 -4.25
CA HIS A 81 1.72 9.51 -3.02
C HIS A 81 2.79 10.14 -2.11
N ARG A 82 4.02 9.62 -2.15
CA ARG A 82 5.16 10.10 -1.34
C ARG A 82 5.44 11.59 -1.54
N ARG A 83 5.37 12.08 -2.78
CA ARG A 83 5.58 13.51 -3.11
C ARG A 83 4.51 14.41 -2.46
N LEU A 84 3.27 13.93 -2.38
CA LEU A 84 2.16 14.67 -1.77
C LEU A 84 2.31 14.74 -0.24
N ILE A 85 2.76 13.65 0.38
CA ILE A 85 3.03 13.61 1.82
C ILE A 85 4.17 14.58 2.17
N GLN A 86 5.28 14.53 1.43
CA GLN A 86 6.46 15.36 1.70
C GLN A 86 6.20 16.86 1.55
N SER A 87 5.32 17.25 0.63
CA SER A 87 4.94 18.65 0.38
C SER A 87 3.82 19.16 1.30
N SER A 88 3.17 18.29 2.08
CA SER A 88 2.05 18.66 2.95
C SER A 88 2.49 19.47 4.17
N LYS A 89 1.81 20.58 4.45
CA LYS A 89 2.06 21.38 5.66
C LYS A 89 1.45 20.76 6.94
N LYS A 90 0.65 19.69 6.83
CA LYS A 90 -0.07 19.10 7.96
C LYS A 90 0.82 18.04 8.64
N PRO A 91 1.24 18.23 9.91
CA PRO A 91 2.17 17.32 10.59
C PRO A 91 1.61 15.90 10.72
N PHE A 92 0.31 15.76 11.01
CA PHE A 92 -0.36 14.46 11.09
C PHE A 92 -0.23 13.64 9.80
N LEU A 93 -0.41 14.25 8.63
CA LEU A 93 -0.33 13.54 7.35
C LEU A 93 1.10 13.10 7.04
N ARG A 94 2.08 13.94 7.39
CA ARG A 94 3.51 13.62 7.25
C ARG A 94 3.92 12.47 8.16
N GLN A 95 3.62 12.56 9.46
CA GLN A 95 4.01 11.54 10.43
C GLN A 95 3.37 10.19 10.12
N THR A 96 2.05 10.16 9.91
CA THR A 96 1.35 8.90 9.60
C THR A 96 1.75 8.35 8.24
N GLY A 97 1.93 9.19 7.22
CA GLY A 97 2.41 8.78 5.91
C GLY A 97 3.82 8.20 5.93
N THR A 98 4.74 8.82 6.68
CA THR A 98 6.11 8.31 6.87
C THR A 98 6.12 7.00 7.68
N ALA A 99 5.28 6.87 8.72
CA ALA A 99 5.16 5.62 9.46
C ALA A 99 4.62 4.48 8.58
N ILE A 100 3.59 4.74 7.77
CA ILE A 100 3.05 3.79 6.78
C ILE A 100 4.14 3.38 5.78
N GLU A 101 4.93 4.34 5.29
CA GLU A 101 6.03 4.05 4.36
C GLU A 101 7.06 3.07 4.95
N TRP A 102 7.51 3.30 6.18
CA TRP A 102 8.46 2.38 6.84
C TRP A 102 7.85 0.99 7.09
N LEU A 103 6.59 0.93 7.50
CA LEU A 103 5.89 -0.34 7.70
C LEU A 103 5.69 -1.09 6.37
N LEU A 104 5.36 -0.37 5.29
CA LEU A 104 5.23 -0.94 3.96
C LEU A 104 6.55 -1.53 3.47
N ILE A 105 7.67 -0.82 3.67
CA ILE A 105 9.02 -1.30 3.34
C ILE A 105 9.34 -2.55 4.17
N ALA A 106 9.17 -2.50 5.49
CA ALA A 106 9.46 -3.64 6.37
C ALA A 106 8.63 -4.87 5.99
N CYS A 107 7.32 -4.71 5.80
CA CYS A 107 6.40 -5.77 5.43
C CYS A 107 6.71 -6.34 4.03
N SER A 108 7.04 -5.48 3.06
CA SER A 108 7.34 -5.92 1.70
C SER A 108 8.66 -6.68 1.66
N LEU A 109 9.73 -6.15 2.26
CA LEU A 109 11.05 -6.81 2.28
C LEU A 109 10.99 -8.16 2.99
N SER A 110 10.31 -8.24 4.13
CA SER A 110 10.12 -9.52 4.82
C SER A 110 9.27 -10.49 4.00
N GLY A 111 8.23 -9.99 3.31
CA GLY A 111 7.38 -10.81 2.44
C GLY A 111 8.14 -11.39 1.24
N PHE A 112 8.95 -10.57 0.57
CA PHE A 112 9.83 -11.03 -0.51
C PHE A 112 10.83 -12.08 -0.02
N TYR A 113 11.42 -11.89 1.17
CA TYR A 113 12.28 -12.90 1.76
C TYR A 113 11.53 -14.23 1.96
N LEU A 114 10.36 -14.19 2.59
CA LEU A 114 9.55 -15.39 2.85
C LEU A 114 9.08 -16.07 1.56
N PHE A 115 8.84 -15.31 0.49
CA PHE A 115 8.51 -15.88 -0.82
C PHE A 115 9.65 -16.77 -1.38
N PHE A 116 10.91 -16.35 -1.24
CA PHE A 116 12.05 -17.09 -1.77
C PHE A 116 12.57 -18.19 -0.82
N TYR A 117 12.54 -17.95 0.49
CA TYR A 117 13.20 -18.81 1.48
C TYR A 117 12.22 -19.54 2.40
N GLY A 118 10.96 -19.10 2.47
CA GLY A 118 9.98 -19.59 3.45
C GLY A 118 10.40 -19.33 4.91
N THR A 119 9.79 -20.08 5.82
CA THR A 119 10.18 -20.12 7.24
C THR A 119 10.78 -21.50 7.57
N PRO A 120 12.10 -21.69 7.44
CA PRO A 120 12.75 -22.98 7.68
C PRO A 120 12.84 -23.37 9.17
N GLY A 121 12.26 -22.58 10.09
CA GLY A 121 12.29 -22.82 11.53
C GLY A 121 13.56 -22.35 12.25
N ASN A 122 14.51 -21.73 11.54
CA ASN A 122 15.67 -21.10 12.17
C ASN A 122 15.32 -19.72 12.78
N THR A 123 16.20 -19.21 13.63
CA THR A 123 15.99 -17.92 14.33
C THR A 123 15.72 -16.76 13.36
N LEU A 124 16.45 -16.70 12.25
CA LEU A 124 16.29 -15.63 11.25
C LEU A 124 14.90 -15.70 10.59
N GLY A 125 14.47 -16.88 10.15
CA GLY A 125 13.16 -17.08 9.52
C GLY A 125 12.02 -16.72 10.46
N VAL A 126 12.11 -17.12 11.73
CA VAL A 126 11.11 -16.74 12.76
C VAL A 126 11.06 -15.23 12.96
N ILE A 127 12.22 -14.56 13.03
CA ILE A 127 12.28 -13.09 13.14
C ILE A 127 11.61 -12.45 11.92
N ILE A 128 11.94 -12.89 10.71
CA ILE A 128 11.40 -12.30 9.48
C ILE A 128 9.88 -12.53 9.37
N GLN A 129 9.39 -13.72 9.72
CA GLN A 129 7.96 -14.00 9.80
C GLN A 129 7.26 -13.08 10.81
N ASN A 130 7.85 -12.89 12.00
CA ASN A 130 7.31 -11.97 13.00
C ASN A 130 7.32 -10.51 12.51
N VAL A 131 8.41 -10.06 11.87
CA VAL A 131 8.48 -8.72 11.28
C VAL A 131 7.38 -8.55 10.24
N HIS A 132 7.18 -9.52 9.34
CA HIS A 132 6.10 -9.48 8.35
C HIS A 132 4.72 -9.40 9.00
N PHE A 133 4.46 -10.28 9.97
CA PHE A 133 3.18 -10.34 10.67
C PHE A 133 2.88 -9.07 11.46
N TYR A 134 3.75 -8.65 12.37
CA TYR A 134 3.51 -7.49 13.23
C TYR A 134 3.54 -6.17 12.47
N SER A 135 4.37 -6.03 11.43
CA SER A 135 4.32 -4.84 10.58
C SER A 135 2.98 -4.75 9.84
N SER A 136 2.42 -5.86 9.36
CA SER A 136 1.09 -5.88 8.73
C SER A 136 -0.04 -5.50 9.70
N TRP A 137 0.03 -5.96 10.94
CA TRP A 137 -0.92 -5.63 12.02
C TRP A 137 -0.91 -4.16 12.41
N LEU A 138 0.23 -3.50 12.32
CA LEU A 138 0.31 -2.05 12.54
C LEU A 138 -0.06 -1.27 11.28
N LEU A 139 0.34 -1.77 10.10
CA LEU A 139 0.13 -1.12 8.81
C LEU A 139 -1.35 -0.99 8.47
N ALA A 140 -2.14 -2.07 8.54
CA ALA A 140 -3.53 -2.03 8.11
C ALA A 140 -4.40 -1.03 8.91
N PRO A 141 -4.40 -1.02 10.25
CA PRO A 141 -5.13 -0.01 11.04
C PRO A 141 -4.60 1.41 10.84
N LEU A 142 -3.28 1.57 10.66
CA LEU A 142 -2.69 2.89 10.45
C LEU A 142 -3.07 3.46 9.07
N VAL A 143 -3.05 2.63 8.03
CA VAL A 143 -3.56 2.98 6.70
C VAL A 143 -5.03 3.33 6.78
N PHE A 144 -5.86 2.51 7.44
CA PHE A 144 -7.27 2.83 7.67
C PHE A 144 -7.45 4.19 8.35
N ARG A 145 -6.72 4.47 9.42
CA ARG A 145 -6.80 5.75 10.16
C ARG A 145 -6.31 6.96 9.37
N HIS A 146 -5.28 6.77 8.55
CA HIS A 146 -4.72 7.77 7.63
C HIS A 146 -5.71 8.07 6.51
N ALA A 147 -6.26 7.00 5.92
CA ALA A 147 -7.24 7.01 4.85
C ALA A 147 -8.58 7.59 5.32
N MET A 148 -9.10 7.29 6.52
CA MET A 148 -10.41 7.76 7.01
C MET A 148 -10.65 9.27 6.92
N ARG A 149 -9.59 10.10 6.93
CA ARG A 149 -9.76 11.56 6.75
C ARG A 149 -10.06 11.97 5.30
N TRP A 150 -9.79 11.09 4.31
CA TRP A 150 -9.85 11.40 2.86
C TRP A 150 -10.26 10.22 1.94
N SER A 151 -10.52 9.02 2.48
CA SER A 151 -10.93 7.79 1.78
C SER A 151 -12.45 7.73 1.64
N VAL A 152 -12.89 6.86 0.74
CA VAL A 152 -14.27 6.56 0.32
C VAL A 152 -15.25 6.42 1.49
N MET A 153 -14.78 5.98 2.66
CA MET A 153 -15.55 5.85 3.90
C MET A 153 -15.58 7.15 4.72
N ASN A 154 -15.71 8.30 4.07
CA ASN A 154 -15.99 9.54 4.80
C ASN A 154 -17.43 9.49 5.32
N VAL A 155 -17.65 8.74 6.41
CA VAL A 155 -18.96 8.53 7.04
C VAL A 155 -19.59 9.87 7.42
N LYS A 156 -18.77 10.90 7.71
CA LYS A 156 -19.26 12.27 7.93
C LYS A 156 -20.02 12.86 6.74
N LYS A 157 -19.75 12.43 5.50
CA LYS A 157 -20.49 12.88 4.32
C LYS A 157 -21.90 12.28 4.26
N TYR A 158 -22.14 11.17 4.94
CA TYR A 158 -23.42 10.46 4.98
C TYR A 158 -24.18 10.62 6.30
N LEU A 159 -23.51 11.03 7.38
CA LEU A 159 -24.12 11.32 8.69
C LEU A 159 -24.72 12.73 8.81
N ILE A 160 -24.47 13.62 7.84
CA ILE A 160 -24.98 15.00 7.83
C ILE A 160 -25.92 15.19 6.63
N ARG A 161 -26.76 14.20 6.34
CA ARG A 161 -27.84 14.34 5.35
C ARG A 161 -29.16 13.93 5.96
#